data_AF-A0A1F8N8V3-F1
#
_entry.id   AF-A0A1F8N8V3-F1
#
_cell.length_a   1.000
_cell.length_b   1.000
_cell.length_c   1.000
_cell.angle_alpha   90.00
_cell.angle_beta   90.00
_cell.angle_gamma   90.00
#
_symmetry.space_group_name_H-M   'P 1'
#
loop_
_entity.id
_entity.type
_entity.pdbx_description
1 polymer ?
#
loop_
_entity_poly.entity_id
_entity_poly.type
_entity_poly.pdbx_seq_one_letter_code
_entity_poly.pdbx_strand_id
1 'polypeptide(L)' 'MIRIIAESELPTASIAGTARKYGIKEATLYRWRAKYKDLSTSEAKRLKVLEDENRRLKKLVAEKELLIQTLNEILKKNF' A
#
# COMPACT_ATOMS: atom_id res chain seq x y z
N MET A 1 5.46 -3.95 -14.88
CA MET A 1 4.39 -4.84 -15.38
C MET A 1 3.26 -5.04 -14.38
N ILE A 2 3.49 -5.44 -13.12
CA ILE A 2 2.40 -5.75 -12.17
C ILE A 2 1.50 -4.53 -11.90
N ARG A 3 2.08 -3.34 -11.73
CA ARG A 3 1.33 -2.08 -11.62
C ARG A 3 0.42 -1.80 -12.84
N ILE A 4 0.83 -2.18 -14.05
CA ILE A 4 0.03 -2.03 -15.27
C ILE A 4 -1.14 -3.01 -15.27
N ILE A 5 -0.92 -4.25 -14.80
CA ILE A 5 -1.98 -5.24 -14.62
C ILE A 5 -2.99 -4.74 -13.58
N ALA A 6 -2.53 -4.28 -12.42
CA ALA A 6 -3.39 -3.74 -11.36
C ALA A 6 -4.23 -2.55 -11.85
N GLU A 7 -3.62 -1.62 -12.60
CA GLU A 7 -4.36 -0.49 -13.17
C GLU A 7 -5.43 -0.95 -14.18
N SER A 8 -5.14 -1.96 -15.01
CA SER A 8 -6.11 -2.51 -15.97
C SER A 8 -7.29 -3.25 -15.32
N GLU A 9 -7.22 -3.56 -14.01
CA GLU A 9 -8.27 -4.22 -13.24
C GLU A 9 -9.14 -3.23 -12.44
N LEU A 10 -8.82 -1.93 -12.48
CA LEU A 10 -9.67 -0.90 -11.88
C LEU A 10 -11.01 -0.80 -12.64
N PRO A 11 -12.14 -0.58 -11.94
CA PRO A 11 -13.46 -0.45 -12.60
C PRO A 11 -13.54 0.67 -13.64
N THR A 12 -12.66 1.68 -13.53
CA THR A 12 -12.61 2.86 -14.39
C THR A 12 -11.65 2.69 -15.58
N ALA A 13 -10.90 1.59 -15.65
CA ALA A 13 -9.90 1.35 -16.68
C ALA A 13 -10.38 0.27 -17.69
N SER A 14 -9.81 0.30 -18.90
CA SER A 14 -9.98 -0.75 -19.90
C SER A 14 -8.63 -1.25 -20.37
N ILE A 15 -8.54 -2.53 -20.75
CA ILE A 15 -7.28 -3.13 -21.27
C ILE A 15 -6.73 -2.32 -22.44
N ALA A 16 -7.59 -1.89 -23.37
CA ALA A 16 -7.20 -1.06 -24.52
C ALA A 16 -6.70 0.33 -24.10
N GLY A 17 -7.34 0.96 -23.11
CA GLY A 17 -6.92 2.26 -22.57
C GLY A 17 -5.57 2.16 -21.86
N THR A 18 -5.41 1.16 -20.99
CA THR A 18 -4.16 0.91 -20.27
C THR A 18 -3.03 0.53 -21.24
N ALA A 19 -3.30 -0.32 -22.23
CA ALA A 19 -2.31 -0.69 -23.24
C ALA A 19 -1.78 0.52 -24.01
N ARG A 20 -2.68 1.42 -24.46
CA ARG A 20 -2.30 2.68 -25.13
C ARG A 20 -1.51 3.61 -24.20
N LYS A 21 -1.98 3.82 -22.97
CA LYS A 21 -1.30 4.68 -21.98
C LYS A 21 0.15 4.26 -21.74
N TYR A 22 0.40 2.95 -21.72
CA TYR A 22 1.74 2.39 -21.47
C TYR A 22 2.51 2.00 -22.74
N GLY A 23 1.99 2.30 -23.94
CA GLY A 23 2.67 2.01 -25.21
C GLY A 23 2.89 0.52 -25.48
N ILE A 24 2.02 -0.36 -24.95
CA ILE A 24 2.13 -1.81 -25.13
C ILE A 24 0.99 -2.36 -25.98
N LYS A 25 1.22 -3.50 -26.63
CA LYS A 25 0.14 -4.23 -27.31
C LYS A 25 -0.82 -4.84 -26.27
N GLU A 26 -2.12 -4.80 -26.54
CA GLU A 26 -3.14 -5.42 -25.68
C GLU A 26 -2.86 -6.90 -25.44
N ALA A 27 -2.43 -7.64 -26.46
CA ALA A 27 -2.05 -9.05 -26.36
C ALA A 27 -0.93 -9.30 -25.33
N THR A 28 -0.02 -8.35 -25.12
CA THR A 28 1.01 -8.43 -24.08
C THR A 28 0.38 -8.27 -22.70
N LEU A 29 -0.54 -7.32 -22.54
CA LEU A 29 -1.25 -7.10 -21.28
C LEU A 29 -2.16 -8.28 -20.92
N TYR A 30 -2.85 -8.89 -21.89
CA TYR A 30 -3.61 -10.13 -21.69
C TYR A 30 -2.72 -11.29 -21.20
N ARG A 31 -1.55 -11.51 -21.82
CA ARG A 31 -0.60 -12.54 -21.39
C ARG A 31 -0.08 -12.31 -19.98
N TRP A 32 0.26 -11.06 -19.65
CA TRP A 32 0.71 -10.72 -18.31
C TRP A 32 -0.39 -10.89 -17.26
N ARG A 33 -1.63 -10.47 -17.56
CA ARG A 33 -2.77 -10.70 -16.68
C ARG A 33 -2.99 -12.18 -16.43
N ALA A 34 -3.01 -13.02 -17.47
CA ALA A 34 -3.18 -14.46 -17.32
C ALA A 34 -2.10 -15.10 -16.42
N LYS A 35 -0.86 -14.60 -16.49
CA LYS A 35 0.28 -15.18 -15.75
C LYS A 35 0.47 -14.61 -14.34
N TYR A 36 0.09 -13.36 -14.10
CA TYR A 36 0.47 -12.61 -12.89
C TYR A 36 -0.71 -11.93 -12.17
N LYS A 37 -1.96 -12.16 -12.59
CA LYS A 37 -3.14 -11.61 -11.90
C LYS A 37 -3.17 -12.00 -10.42
N ASP A 38 -2.86 -13.24 -10.09
CA ASP A 38 -2.88 -13.68 -8.69
C ASP A 38 -1.76 -13.02 -7.87
N LEU A 39 -0.61 -12.74 -8.50
CA LEU A 39 0.47 -11.99 -7.88
C LEU A 39 0.04 -10.55 -7.57
N SER A 40 -0.66 -9.88 -8.49
CA SER A 40 -1.26 -8.53 -8.27
C SER A 40 -2.20 -8.53 -7.05
N THR A 41 -3.06 -9.55 -6.92
CA THR A 41 -3.95 -9.66 -5.75
C THR A 41 -3.19 -9.92 -4.44
N SER A 42 -2.10 -10.70 -4.50
CA SER A 42 -1.26 -10.97 -3.33
C SER A 42 -0.49 -9.73 -2.87
N GLU A 43 0.02 -8.92 -3.80
CA GLU A 43 0.68 -7.66 -3.49
C GLU A 43 -0.29 -6.64 -2.89
N ALA A 44 -1.53 -6.56 -3.41
CA ALA A 44 -2.57 -5.71 -2.83
C ALA A 44 -2.92 -6.12 -1.38
N LYS A 45 -3.02 -7.43 -1.11
CA LYS A 45 -3.22 -7.95 0.26
C LYS A 45 -2.05 -7.61 1.17
N ARG A 46 -0.82 -7.81 0.69
CA ARG A 46 0.41 -7.48 1.44
C ARG A 46 0.49 -5.98 1.76
N LEU A 47 0.15 -5.13 0.80
CA LEU A 47 0.12 -3.68 0.99
C LEU A 47 -0.86 -3.28 2.09
N LYS A 48 -2.09 -3.81 2.07
CA LYS A 48 -3.09 -3.54 3.11
C LYS A 48 -2.60 -3.93 4.51
N VAL A 49 -1.99 -5.12 4.64
CA VAL A 49 -1.42 -5.59 5.92
C VAL A 49 -0.31 -4.66 6.40
N LEU A 50 0.57 -4.20 5.50
CA LEU A 50 1.64 -3.26 5.85
C LEU A 50 1.09 -1.88 6.25
N GLU A 51 0.05 -1.40 5.59
CA GLU A 51 -0.62 -0.14 5.95
C GLU A 51 -1.29 -0.21 7.33
N ASP A 52 -1.97 -1.32 7.62
CA ASP A 52 -2.60 -1.57 8.92
C ASP A 52 -1.56 -1.67 10.04
N GLU A 53 -0.45 -2.39 9.81
CA GLU A 53 0.64 -2.48 10.77
C GLU A 53 1.34 -1.13 10.98
N ASN A 54 1.56 -0.35 9.91
CA ASN A 54 2.11 1.00 10.02
C ASN A 54 1.22 1.91 10.87
N ARG A 55 -0.10 1.84 10.68
CA ARG A 55 -1.08 2.58 11.47
C ARG A 55 -1.02 2.18 12.95
N ARG A 56 -0.94 0.88 13.24
CA ARG A 56 -0.81 0.35 14.61
C ARG A 56 0.48 0.83 15.27
N LEU A 57 1.60 0.77 14.57
CA LEU A 57 2.89 1.21 15.06
C LEU A 57 2.91 2.71 15.35
N LYS A 58 2.37 3.55 14.45
CA LYS A 58 2.25 5.00 14.68
C LYS A 58 1.45 5.34 15.93
N LYS A 59 0.33 4.64 16.16
CA LYS A 59 -0.48 4.82 17.37
C LYS A 59 0.33 4.47 18.63
N LEU A 60 1.01 3.33 18.63
CA LEU A 60 1.82 2.89 19.77
C LEU A 60 2.96 3.87 20.08
N VAL A 61 3.60 4.42 19.05
CA VAL A 61 4.66 5.43 19.21
C VAL A 61 4.10 6.69 19.85
N ALA A 62 2.98 7.22 19.34
CA ALA A 62 2.35 8.42 19.90
C ALA A 62 1.94 8.23 21.37
N GLU A 63 1.37 7.08 21.73
CA GLU A 63 1.02 6.75 23.11
C GLU A 63 2.25 6.71 24.03
N LYS A 64 3.35 6.10 23.56
CA LYS A 64 4.62 6.06 24.30
C LYS A 64 5.24 7.44 24.47
N GLU A 65 5.24 8.26 23.42
CA GLU A 65 5.76 9.64 23.48
C GLU A 65 4.99 10.49 24.50
N LEU A 66 3.66 10.37 24.53
CA LEU A 66 2.83 11.07 25.51
C LEU A 66 3.15 10.66 26.96
N LEU A 67 3.32 9.36 27.21
CA LEU A 67 3.72 8.85 28.53
C LEU A 67 5.11 9.37 28.93
N ILE A 68 6.07 9.37 28.01
CA ILE A 68 7.43 9.90 28.25
C ILE A 68 7.38 11.38 28.59
N GLN A 69 6.60 12.17 27.85
CA GLN A 69 6.40 13.60 28.13
C GLN A 69 5.83 13.81 29.54
N THR A 70 4.78 13.06 29.88
CA THR A 70 4.15 13.14 31.21
C THR A 70 5.12 12.80 32.34
N LEU A 71 5.92 11.74 32.18
CA LEU A 71 6.94 11.35 33.16
C LEU A 71 8.02 12.42 33.32
N ASN A 72 8.49 13.00 32.21
CA ASN A 72 9.48 14.08 32.25
C ASN A 72 8.93 15.33 32.93
N GLU A 73 7.66 15.67 32.73
CA GLU A 73 7.02 16.80 33.42
C GLU A 73 6.92 16.57 34.93
N ILE A 74 6.58 15.36 35.36
CA ILE A 74 6.53 15.00 36.79
C ILE A 74 7.92 15.10 37.41
N LEU A 75 8.94 14.54 36.74
CA LEU A 75 10.32 14.60 37.22
C LEU A 75 10.81 16.05 37.34
N LYS A 76 10.49 16.92 36.38
CA LYS A 76 10.84 18.35 36.44
C LYS A 76 10.15 19.13 37.57
N LYS A 77 9.02 18.66 38.10
CA LYS A 77 8.31 19.31 39.22
C LYS A 77 8.83 18.88 40.60
N ASN A 78 9.58 17.78 40.66
CA ASN A 78 10.09 17.21 41.91
C ASN A 78 11.52 17.68 42.25
N PHE A 79 12.11 18.53 41.42
CA PHE A 79 13.39 19.23 41.64
C PHE A 79 13.17 20.72 41.43
#